data_AF-A0A167CZ54-F1
#
_entry.id   AF-A0A167CZ54-F1
#
_cell.length_a   1.000
_cell.length_b   1.000
_cell.length_c   1.000
_cell.angle_alpha   90.00
_cell.angle_beta   90.00
_cell.angle_gamma   90.00
#
_symmetry.space_group_name_H-M   'P 1'
#
loop_
_entity.id
_entity.type
_entity.pdbx_description
1 polymer ?
#
loop_
_entity_poly.entity_id
_entity_poly.type
_entity_poly.pdbx_seq_one_letter_code
_entity_poly.pdbx_strand_id
1 'polypeptide(L)'
;MVAQFRLKSKIKPRFVEWKNLALENYVAVNKAFAANQLASIQDSMSIWVYEALQQRVKSVPAGTRLEWKLVKFHSVPRIMAIQPMMLPDSPLTHVQIIYRIESRQKLVKVARGSDKVDTVERDVVDYVGYVFDAGKTPASVVMSGTVFESKFISTGSLLSFIMDTLVYQE
;
A
#
# COMPACT_ATOMS: atom_id res chain seq x y z
N MET A 1 -14.92 17.76 -4.64
CA MET A 1 -14.51 16.50 -5.30
C MET A 1 -15.54 15.38 -5.16
N VAL A 2 -15.97 14.97 -3.96
CA VAL A 2 -17.00 13.91 -3.80
C VAL A 2 -18.36 14.29 -4.42
N ALA A 3 -18.82 15.53 -4.24
CA ALA A 3 -20.06 16.02 -4.86
C ALA A 3 -19.99 15.99 -6.40
N GLN A 4 -18.85 16.39 -6.98
CA GLN A 4 -18.63 16.33 -8.43
C GLN A 4 -18.60 14.89 -8.95
N PHE A 5 -17.97 13.97 -8.21
CA PHE A 5 -18.02 12.54 -8.53
C PHE A 5 -19.48 12.07 -8.60
N ARG A 6 -20.24 12.29 -7.53
CA ARG A 6 -21.67 11.90 -7.46
C ARG A 6 -22.50 12.48 -8.59
N LEU A 7 -22.33 13.76 -8.89
CA LEU A 7 -23.10 14.44 -9.93
C LEU A 7 -22.77 13.90 -11.33
N LYS A 8 -21.49 13.65 -11.62
CA LYS A 8 -21.04 13.22 -12.95
C LYS A 8 -21.21 11.70 -13.17
N SER A 9 -20.94 10.88 -12.16
CA SER A 9 -21.01 9.42 -12.27
C SER A 9 -22.40 8.85 -11.96
N LYS A 10 -23.23 9.60 -11.23
CA LYS A 10 -24.48 9.11 -10.60
C LYS A 10 -24.27 7.95 -9.61
N ILE A 11 -23.02 7.63 -9.26
CA ILE A 11 -22.69 6.56 -8.30
C ILE A 11 -22.70 7.13 -6.88
N LYS A 12 -23.38 6.43 -5.97
CA LYS A 12 -23.33 6.73 -4.52
C LYS A 12 -22.03 6.14 -3.93
N PRO A 13 -21.16 6.95 -3.30
CA PRO A 13 -19.93 6.46 -2.70
C PRO A 13 -20.20 5.42 -1.60
N ARG A 14 -19.49 4.29 -1.67
CA ARG A 14 -19.58 3.20 -0.69
C ARG A 14 -18.33 3.16 0.19
N PHE A 15 -18.06 4.27 0.89
CA PHE A 15 -16.78 4.48 1.59
C PHE A 15 -16.43 3.38 2.61
N VAL A 16 -17.42 2.78 3.27
CA VAL A 16 -17.18 1.67 4.21
C VAL A 16 -16.63 0.44 3.48
N GLU A 17 -17.27 0.03 2.38
CA GLU A 17 -16.82 -1.06 1.52
C GLU A 17 -15.42 -0.76 0.95
N TRP A 18 -15.23 0.42 0.36
CA TRP A 18 -13.96 0.80 -0.26
C TRP A 18 -12.80 0.83 0.74
N LYS A 19 -13.04 1.32 1.97
CA LYS A 19 -12.06 1.29 3.05
C LYS A 19 -11.68 -0.13 3.44
N ASN A 20 -12.66 -1.03 3.57
CA ASN A 20 -12.39 -2.43 3.95
C ASN A 20 -11.57 -3.13 2.85
N LEU A 21 -11.96 -2.96 1.59
CA LEU A 21 -11.21 -3.47 0.43
C LEU A 21 -9.77 -2.92 0.39
N ALA A 22 -9.56 -1.64 0.69
CA ALA A 22 -8.22 -1.05 0.78
C ALA A 22 -7.36 -1.71 1.87
N LEU A 23 -7.95 -1.96 3.05
CA LEU A 23 -7.24 -2.59 4.16
C LEU A 23 -6.91 -4.06 3.89
N GLU A 24 -7.83 -4.81 3.29
CA GLU A 24 -7.60 -6.18 2.85
C GLU A 24 -6.46 -6.24 1.83
N ASN A 25 -6.52 -5.37 0.82
CA ASN A 25 -5.48 -5.22 -0.19
C ASN A 25 -4.13 -4.81 0.43
N TYR A 26 -4.11 -3.86 1.36
CA TYR A 26 -2.91 -3.45 2.11
C TYR A 26 -2.23 -4.64 2.81
N VAL A 27 -3.01 -5.44 3.55
CA VAL A 27 -2.51 -6.62 4.26
C VAL A 27 -2.02 -7.69 3.27
N ALA A 28 -2.77 -7.92 2.20
CA ALA A 28 -2.42 -8.91 1.18
C ALA A 28 -1.09 -8.56 0.49
N VAL A 29 -0.91 -7.30 0.09
CA VAL A 29 0.33 -6.81 -0.56
C VAL A 29 1.53 -6.95 0.36
N ASN A 30 1.44 -6.52 1.61
CA ASN A 30 2.56 -6.62 2.55
C ASN A 30 2.93 -8.08 2.87
N LYS A 31 1.93 -8.97 3.04
CA LYS A 31 2.17 -10.40 3.23
C LYS A 31 2.83 -11.04 2.02
N ALA A 32 2.31 -10.77 0.82
CA ALA A 32 2.87 -11.33 -0.42
C ALA A 32 4.29 -10.80 -0.68
N PHE A 33 4.58 -9.53 -0.37
CA PHE A 33 5.92 -8.98 -0.44
C PHE A 33 6.89 -9.75 0.47
N ALA A 34 6.55 -9.91 1.76
CA ALA A 34 7.41 -10.61 2.72
C ALA A 34 7.60 -12.10 2.36
N ALA A 35 6.55 -12.75 1.85
CA ALA A 35 6.60 -14.15 1.43
C ALA A 35 7.26 -14.37 0.06
N ASN A 36 7.66 -13.31 -0.65
CA ASN A 36 8.10 -13.38 -2.05
C ASN A 36 7.07 -14.07 -2.97
N GLN A 37 5.80 -13.69 -2.82
CA GLN A 37 4.65 -14.23 -3.55
C GLN A 37 3.88 -13.13 -4.29
N LEU A 38 4.54 -12.03 -4.66
CA LEU A 38 3.88 -10.88 -5.32
C LEU A 38 3.14 -11.27 -6.62
N ALA A 39 3.62 -12.28 -7.34
CA ALA A 39 3.00 -12.74 -8.58
C ALA A 39 1.56 -13.27 -8.38
N SER A 40 1.24 -13.83 -7.20
CA SER A 40 -0.10 -14.37 -6.92
C SER A 40 -1.16 -13.29 -6.70
N ILE A 41 -0.74 -12.03 -6.52
CA ILE A 41 -1.61 -10.90 -6.25
C ILE A 41 -1.34 -9.72 -7.20
N GLN A 42 -0.73 -9.96 -8.35
CA GLN A 42 -0.32 -8.91 -9.29
C GLN A 42 -1.50 -7.97 -9.65
N ASP A 43 -2.69 -8.53 -9.89
CA ASP A 43 -3.90 -7.78 -10.25
C ASP A 43 -4.43 -6.87 -9.13
N SER A 44 -3.93 -7.04 -7.90
CA SER A 44 -4.28 -6.19 -6.75
C SER A 44 -3.46 -4.90 -6.68
N MET A 45 -2.51 -4.71 -7.61
CA MET A 45 -1.55 -3.60 -7.63
C MET A 45 -1.41 -3.04 -9.04
N SER A 46 -1.05 -1.76 -9.14
CA SER A 46 -0.64 -1.21 -10.43
C SER A 46 0.68 -1.83 -10.89
N ILE A 47 0.93 -1.82 -12.20
CA ILE A 47 2.19 -2.31 -12.79
C ILE A 47 3.40 -1.65 -12.12
N TRP A 48 3.34 -0.33 -11.87
CA TRP A 48 4.41 0.41 -11.21
C TRP A 48 4.69 -0.06 -9.79
N VAL A 49 3.64 -0.34 -9.00
CA VAL A 49 3.79 -0.88 -7.64
C VAL A 49 4.37 -2.28 -7.69
N TYR A 50 3.86 -3.13 -8.58
CA TYR A 50 4.35 -4.49 -8.74
C TYR A 50 5.83 -4.52 -9.12
N GLU A 51 6.24 -3.75 -10.12
CA GLU A 51 7.63 -3.67 -10.57
C GLU A 51 8.56 -3.14 -9.47
N ALA A 52 8.16 -2.08 -8.76
CA ALA A 52 8.95 -1.53 -7.66
C ALA A 52 9.13 -2.55 -6.52
N LEU A 53 8.07 -3.28 -6.16
CA LEU A 53 8.15 -4.34 -5.15
C LEU A 53 8.98 -5.53 -5.62
N GLN A 54 8.90 -5.91 -6.90
CA GLN A 54 9.73 -6.96 -7.50
C GLN A 54 11.22 -6.60 -7.48
N GLN A 55 11.57 -5.38 -7.89
CA GLN A 55 12.96 -4.91 -7.81
C GLN A 55 13.49 -4.95 -6.37
N ARG A 56 12.64 -4.59 -5.42
CA ARG A 56 12.97 -4.60 -4.00
C ARG A 56 13.11 -6.00 -3.42
N VAL A 57 12.30 -6.97 -3.84
CA VAL A 57 12.50 -8.37 -3.46
C VAL A 57 13.89 -8.83 -3.88
N LYS A 58 14.36 -8.44 -5.07
CA LYS A 58 15.71 -8.81 -5.57
C LYS A 58 16.84 -8.21 -4.74
N SER A 59 16.59 -7.11 -4.01
CA SER A 59 17.58 -6.52 -3.11
C SER A 59 17.63 -7.20 -1.73
N VAL A 60 16.71 -8.13 -1.44
CA VAL A 60 16.74 -8.92 -0.21
C VAL A 60 17.84 -9.99 -0.34
N PRO A 61 18.79 -10.09 0.62
CA PRO A 61 19.89 -11.05 0.53
C PRO A 61 19.39 -12.49 0.35
N ALA A 62 20.02 -13.21 -0.58
CA ALA A 62 19.63 -14.57 -0.93
C ALA A 62 19.59 -15.48 0.31
N GLY A 63 18.53 -16.28 0.43
CA GLY A 63 18.31 -17.15 1.59
C GLY A 63 17.75 -16.46 2.83
N THR A 64 17.50 -15.15 2.78
CA THR A 64 16.74 -14.47 3.83
C THR A 64 15.25 -14.80 3.68
N ARG A 65 14.61 -15.26 4.76
CA ARG A 65 13.17 -15.38 4.86
C ARG A 65 12.62 -14.19 5.65
N LEU A 66 11.61 -13.53 5.09
CA LEU A 66 10.88 -12.46 5.75
C LEU A 66 9.49 -12.96 6.16
N GLU A 67 9.02 -12.54 7.32
CA GLU A 67 7.64 -12.70 7.74
C GLU A 67 7.12 -11.36 8.23
N TRP A 68 6.03 -10.89 7.64
CA TRP A 68 5.38 -9.64 8.02
C TRP A 68 4.06 -9.92 8.72
N LYS A 69 3.82 -9.18 9.80
CA LYS A 69 2.58 -9.24 10.56
C LYS A 69 2.11 -7.84 10.91
N LEU A 70 0.85 -7.57 10.55
CA LEU A 70 0.10 -6.47 11.12
C LEU A 70 -0.29 -6.82 12.56
N VAL A 71 0.22 -6.07 13.54
CA VAL A 71 -0.11 -6.30 14.96
C VAL A 71 -1.45 -5.67 15.29
N LYS A 72 -1.64 -4.39 14.95
CA LYS A 72 -2.90 -3.68 15.09
C LYS A 72 -2.92 -2.41 14.24
N PHE A 73 -4.12 -1.95 13.89
CA PHE A 73 -4.33 -0.56 13.49
C PHE A 73 -4.46 0.30 14.76
N HIS A 74 -3.85 1.49 14.76
CA HIS A 74 -4.00 2.45 15.86
C HIS A 74 -5.31 3.22 15.77
N SER A 75 -5.81 3.43 14.55
CA SER A 75 -7.04 4.15 14.26
C SER A 75 -7.70 3.65 12.99
N VAL A 76 -8.95 4.04 12.78
CA VAL A 76 -9.61 3.87 11.47
C VAL A 76 -8.82 4.67 10.42
N PRO A 77 -8.53 4.10 9.23
CA PRO A 77 -7.84 4.82 8.17
C PRO A 77 -8.56 6.11 7.79
N ARG A 78 -7.81 7.21 7.68
CA ARG A 78 -8.34 8.52 7.32
C ARG A 78 -8.19 8.75 5.83
N ILE A 79 -9.24 9.28 5.19
CA ILE A 79 -9.15 9.69 3.78
C ILE A 79 -8.43 11.04 3.71
N MET A 80 -7.28 11.06 3.03
CA MET A 80 -6.46 12.26 2.85
C MET A 80 -6.80 12.99 1.54
N ALA A 81 -7.13 12.23 0.49
CA ALA A 81 -7.51 12.78 -0.80
C ALA A 81 -8.51 11.85 -1.50
N ILE A 82 -9.39 12.45 -2.31
CA ILE A 82 -10.33 11.74 -3.20
C ILE A 82 -10.33 12.46 -4.54
N GLN A 83 -9.95 11.76 -5.60
CA GLN A 83 -9.85 12.30 -6.94
C GLN A 83 -10.62 11.42 -7.93
N PRO A 84 -11.69 11.93 -8.58
CA PRO A 84 -12.33 11.25 -9.70
C PRO A 84 -11.34 11.08 -10.86
N MET A 85 -11.27 9.88 -11.43
CA MET A 85 -10.37 9.56 -12.53
C MET A 85 -11.16 9.56 -13.83
N MET A 86 -10.89 10.54 -14.69
CA MET A 86 -11.43 10.57 -16.05
C MET A 86 -10.51 9.77 -16.96
N LEU A 87 -11.00 8.62 -17.43
CA LEU A 87 -10.33 7.82 -18.44
C LEU A 87 -10.92 8.15 -19.81
N PRO A 88 -10.10 8.25 -20.88
CA PRO A 88 -10.60 8.39 -22.24
C PRO A 88 -11.61 7.29 -22.57
N ASP A 89 -12.68 7.65 -23.29
CA ASP A 89 -13.70 6.73 -23.79
C ASP A 89 -14.38 5.84 -22.74
N SER A 90 -14.31 6.22 -21.46
CA SER A 90 -14.91 5.49 -20.36
C SER A 90 -15.85 6.38 -19.54
N PRO A 91 -17.02 5.87 -19.10
CA PRO A 91 -17.82 6.55 -18.11
C PRO A 91 -17.00 6.84 -16.84
N LEU A 92 -17.32 7.94 -16.15
CA LEU A 92 -16.67 8.27 -14.88
C LEU A 92 -17.06 7.27 -13.78
N THR A 93 -16.38 6.13 -13.71
CA THR A 93 -16.59 5.11 -12.67
C THR A 93 -15.40 4.99 -11.73
N HIS A 94 -14.24 5.51 -12.13
CA HIS A 94 -13.01 5.34 -11.37
C HIS A 94 -12.78 6.49 -10.39
N VAL A 95 -12.30 6.15 -9.20
CA VAL A 95 -11.94 7.12 -8.16
C VAL A 95 -10.64 6.71 -7.49
N GLN A 96 -9.69 7.63 -7.40
CA GLN A 96 -8.49 7.48 -6.61
C GLN A 96 -8.74 8.00 -5.19
N ILE A 97 -8.31 7.23 -4.19
CA ILE A 97 -8.38 7.62 -2.78
C ILE A 97 -7.02 7.38 -2.12
N ILE A 98 -6.53 8.37 -1.38
CA ILE A 98 -5.35 8.23 -0.54
C ILE A 98 -5.82 8.03 0.90
N TYR A 99 -5.44 6.91 1.51
CA TYR A 99 -5.68 6.64 2.92
C TYR A 99 -4.40 6.84 3.74
N ARG A 100 -4.53 7.50 4.89
CA ARG A 100 -3.52 7.47 5.95
C ARG A 100 -3.82 6.31 6.89
N ILE A 101 -2.91 5.36 6.97
CA ILE A 101 -2.99 4.15 7.78
C ILE A 101 -1.97 4.26 8.90
N GLU A 102 -2.45 4.21 10.15
CA GLU A 102 -1.60 4.17 11.34
C GLU A 102 -1.65 2.77 11.93
N SER A 103 -0.49 2.13 12.07
CA SER A 103 -0.43 0.74 12.51
C SER A 103 0.82 0.42 13.32
N ARG A 104 0.74 -0.64 14.11
CA ARG A 104 1.89 -1.35 14.68
C ARG A 104 2.17 -2.56 13.79
N GLN A 105 3.40 -2.69 13.31
CA GLN A 105 3.80 -3.77 12.41
C GLN A 105 5.03 -4.49 12.96
N LYS A 106 5.10 -5.79 12.66
CA LYS A 106 6.21 -6.66 13.01
C LYS A 106 6.80 -7.27 11.74
N LEU A 107 8.11 -7.18 11.58
CA LEU A 107 8.88 -7.86 10.55
C LEU A 107 9.88 -8.81 11.23
N VAL A 108 9.85 -10.08 10.84
CA VAL A 108 10.80 -11.09 11.28
C VAL A 108 11.69 -11.44 10.10
N LYS A 109 13.01 -11.38 10.31
CA LYS A 109 14.04 -11.71 9.33
C LYS A 109 14.82 -12.92 9.84
N VAL A 110 14.87 -13.97 9.04
CA VAL A 110 15.63 -15.19 9.33
C VAL A 110 16.65 -15.40 8.22
N ALA A 111 17.94 -15.40 8.58
CA ALA A 111 19.02 -15.67 7.62
C ALA A 111 19.20 -17.18 7.41
N ARG A 112 19.57 -17.59 6.19
CA ARG A 112 19.78 -19.00 5.84
C ARG A 112 20.89 -19.61 6.72
N GLY A 113 20.59 -20.74 7.37
CA GLY A 113 21.57 -21.47 8.18
C GLY A 113 21.94 -20.80 9.50
N SER A 114 21.17 -19.81 9.94
CA SER A 114 21.36 -19.12 11.21
C SER A 114 20.10 -19.26 12.05
N ASP A 115 20.28 -19.63 13.32
CA ASP A 115 19.20 -19.58 14.33
C ASP A 115 18.93 -18.14 14.81
N LYS A 116 19.71 -17.16 14.32
CA LYS A 116 19.49 -15.75 14.64
C LYS A 116 18.26 -15.23 13.90
N VAL A 117 17.23 -14.99 14.67
CA VAL A 117 16.00 -14.33 14.26
C VAL A 117 16.10 -12.85 14.63
N ASP A 118 16.12 -11.98 13.63
CA ASP A 118 16.01 -10.54 13.84
C ASP A 118 14.53 -10.14 13.75
N THR A 119 14.05 -9.44 14.77
CA THR A 119 12.66 -9.04 14.88
C THR A 119 12.59 -7.54 15.10
N VAL A 120 11.94 -6.85 14.17
CA VAL A 120 11.67 -5.42 14.26
C VAL A 120 10.17 -5.22 14.41
N GLU A 121 9.78 -4.57 15.50
CA GLU A 121 8.40 -4.15 15.71
C GLU A 121 8.35 -2.65 15.99
N ARG A 122 7.55 -1.92 15.21
CA ARG A 122 7.50 -0.46 15.30
C ARG A 122 6.17 0.09 14.77
N ASP A 123 5.92 1.34 15.12
CA ASP A 123 4.76 2.10 14.67
C ASP A 123 5.03 2.73 13.29
N VAL A 124 4.02 2.69 12.43
CA VAL A 124 4.11 3.05 11.01
C VAL A 124 2.94 3.94 10.65
N VAL A 125 3.24 5.01 9.89
CA VAL A 125 2.26 5.86 9.25
C VAL A 125 2.49 5.78 7.75
N ASP A 126 1.56 5.12 7.06
CA ASP A 126 1.60 5.00 5.60
C ASP A 126 0.52 5.85 4.95
N TYR A 127 0.86 6.49 3.84
CA TYR A 127 -0.11 7.15 2.98
C TYR A 127 -0.22 6.35 1.69
N VAL A 128 -1.27 5.56 1.55
CA VAL A 128 -1.42 4.59 0.47
C VAL A 128 -2.53 5.01 -0.47
N GLY A 129 -2.19 5.10 -1.75
CA GLY A 129 -3.11 5.41 -2.84
C GLY A 129 -3.75 4.15 -3.40
N TYR A 130 -5.06 4.23 -3.65
CA TYR A 130 -5.84 3.18 -4.27
C TYR A 130 -6.70 3.76 -5.38
N VAL A 131 -6.88 2.98 -6.46
CA VAL A 131 -7.88 3.26 -7.48
C VAL A 131 -9.01 2.24 -7.33
N PHE A 132 -10.24 2.74 -7.25
CA PHE A 132 -11.45 1.94 -7.22
C PHE A 132 -12.21 2.09 -8.53
N ASP A 133 -12.68 0.98 -9.09
CA ASP A 133 -13.78 0.99 -10.06
C ASP A 133 -15.11 0.93 -9.29
N ALA A 134 -15.71 2.10 -9.08
CA ALA A 134 -16.94 2.24 -8.32
C ALA A 134 -18.19 1.75 -9.08
N GLY A 135 -18.04 1.45 -10.38
CA GLY A 135 -19.11 0.92 -11.22
C GLY A 135 -19.46 -0.54 -10.89
N LYS A 136 -18.54 -1.27 -10.26
CA LYS A 136 -18.74 -2.67 -9.82
C LYS A 136 -19.25 -2.73 -8.38
N THR A 137 -19.92 -3.83 -8.03
CA THR A 137 -20.35 -4.14 -6.65
C THR A 137 -20.05 -5.62 -6.35
N PRO A 138 -19.04 -5.94 -5.50
CA PRO A 138 -18.12 -5.01 -4.84
C PRO A 138 -17.23 -4.25 -5.84
N ALA A 139 -16.72 -3.09 -5.43
CA ALA A 139 -15.76 -2.34 -6.24
C ALA A 139 -14.47 -3.17 -6.44
N SER A 140 -13.86 -3.13 -7.62
CA SER A 140 -12.48 -3.62 -7.76
C SER A 140 -11.52 -2.55 -7.26
N VAL A 141 -10.46 -2.97 -6.55
CA VAL A 141 -9.46 -2.09 -5.95
C VAL A 141 -8.06 -2.45 -6.44
N VAL A 142 -7.27 -1.43 -6.75
CA VAL A 142 -5.87 -1.57 -7.13
C VAL A 142 -5.03 -0.62 -6.29
N MET A 143 -3.98 -1.12 -5.64
CA MET A 143 -2.98 -0.26 -4.98
C MET A 143 -2.17 0.49 -6.03
N SER A 144 -2.24 1.82 -6.01
CA SER A 144 -1.61 2.69 -7.01
C SER A 144 -0.27 3.26 -6.57
N GLY A 145 0.10 3.14 -5.29
CA GLY A 145 1.39 3.61 -4.77
C GLY A 145 1.31 4.13 -3.35
N THR A 146 2.43 4.62 -2.83
CA THR A 146 2.50 5.35 -1.57
C THR A 146 2.94 6.79 -1.83
N VAL A 147 2.52 7.69 -0.96
CA VAL A 147 3.04 9.07 -0.89
C VAL A 147 3.73 9.27 0.45
N PHE A 148 4.60 10.28 0.54
CA PHE A 148 5.26 10.64 1.78
C PHE A 148 5.09 12.14 2.03
N GLU A 149 5.09 12.52 3.30
CA GLU A 149 5.12 13.93 3.65
C GLU A 149 6.52 14.47 3.37
N SER A 150 6.64 15.41 2.42
CA SER A 150 7.86 16.21 2.33
C SER A 150 7.78 17.31 3.39
N LYS A 151 8.73 17.30 4.33
CA LYS A 151 9.03 18.51 5.09
C LYS A 151 9.69 19.48 4.11
N PHE A 152 9.14 20.67 3.92
CA PHE A 152 9.87 21.75 3.25
C PHE A 152 11.04 22.17 4.15
N ILE A 153 12.16 21.45 4.08
CA ILE A 153 13.46 21.81 4.66
C ILE A 153 14.52 21.37 3.66
N SER A 154 15.39 22.31 3.29
CA SER A 154 16.55 22.10 2.42
C SER A 154 17.38 20.91 2.89
N THR A 155 17.99 20.21 1.92
CA THR A 155 18.93 19.07 2.06
C THR A 155 18.33 17.71 2.44
N GLY A 156 18.26 16.84 1.42
CA GLY A 156 18.39 15.37 1.48
C GLY A 156 17.29 14.60 2.20
N SER A 157 16.40 13.91 1.47
CA SER A 157 15.41 13.01 2.09
C SER A 157 15.20 11.73 1.27
N LEU A 158 15.39 10.60 1.93
CA LEU A 158 15.22 9.22 1.46
C LEU A 158 14.00 8.57 2.14
N LEU A 159 13.07 8.12 1.29
CA LEU A 159 12.30 6.86 1.24
C LEU A 159 11.84 6.12 2.53
N SER A 160 10.54 5.84 2.61
CA SER A 160 9.79 5.27 3.74
C SER A 160 10.08 3.81 4.15
N PHE A 161 10.40 3.61 5.44
CA PHE A 161 10.12 2.50 6.35
C PHE A 161 10.54 1.08 5.92
N ILE A 162 9.85 0.40 5.00
CA ILE A 162 10.43 -0.85 4.46
C ILE A 162 11.76 -0.45 3.77
N MET A 163 11.81 0.74 3.16
CA MET A 163 12.96 1.35 2.48
C MET A 163 14.12 1.63 3.43
N ASP A 164 13.87 2.14 4.63
CA ASP A 164 14.95 2.51 5.55
C ASP A 164 15.68 1.32 6.18
N THR A 165 15.00 0.18 6.37
CA THR A 165 15.58 -0.95 7.13
C THR A 165 16.54 -1.82 6.31
N LEU A 166 16.52 -1.68 4.97
CA LEU A 166 17.43 -2.39 4.07
C LEU A 166 18.60 -1.51 3.58
N VAL A 167 18.56 -0.20 3.83
CA VAL A 167 19.57 0.76 3.33
C VAL A 167 20.62 1.12 4.38
N TYR A 168 20.38 0.87 5.68
CA TYR A 168 21.29 1.26 6.77
C TYR A 168 22.19 0.15 7.33
N GLN A 169 22.53 -0.87 6.54
CA GLN A 169 23.60 -1.82 6.89
C GLN A 169 24.59 -2.00 5.74
N GLU A 170 25.30 -0.92 5.41
CA GLU A 170 26.72 -0.92 5.04
C GLU A 170 27.40 0.31 5.66
#